data_AF-V2X630-F1
#
_entry.id   AF-V2X630-F1
#
_cell.length_a   1.000
_cell.length_b   1.000
_cell.length_c   1.000
_cell.angle_alpha   90.00
_cell.angle_beta   90.00
_cell.angle_gamma   90.00
#
_symmetry.space_group_name_H-M   'P 1'
#
loop_
_entity.id
_entity.type
_entity.pdbx_description
1 polymer ?
#
loop_
_entity_poly.entity_id
_entity_poly.type
_entity_poly.pdbx_seq_one_letter_code
_entity_poly.pdbx_strand_id
1 'polypeptide(L)'
;MNIQKHTEHLTEFNSDNDHIPSALTPTSAQPKGDAPTQKKPNSQRSTSSPDRPLDELIGEPFTPFDHQGTVVDPFTQEMNRDASFEQELGTMLLELILETHAWSSARPKHESQMEVQKLEQRIMDVVEIEKEQGTLQLNPPSTPSLSLSSVVEKTREHLNEFVSRMKKALAALTGL
;
A
#
# COMPACT_ATOMS: atom_id res chain seq x y z
N MET A 1 37.05 -38.59 -38.41
CA MET A 1 36.37 -37.29 -38.43
C MET A 1 35.23 -37.37 -37.42
N ASN A 2 35.44 -36.77 -36.24
CA ASN A 2 34.61 -36.95 -35.07
C ASN A 2 33.88 -35.63 -34.80
N ILE A 3 32.55 -35.63 -34.90
CA ILE A 3 31.72 -34.45 -34.62
C ILE A 3 31.21 -34.62 -33.19
N GLN A 4 31.94 -34.05 -32.24
CA GLN A 4 31.57 -34.01 -30.84
C GLN A 4 30.48 -32.94 -30.65
N LYS A 5 29.27 -33.39 -30.35
CA LYS A 5 28.16 -32.54 -29.88
C LYS A 5 28.39 -32.25 -28.39
N HIS A 6 28.60 -30.99 -28.04
CA HIS A 6 28.34 -30.43 -26.70
C HIS A 6 27.07 -29.59 -26.91
N THR A 7 25.88 -29.88 -26.35
CA THR A 7 25.49 -30.07 -24.94
C THR A 7 25.85 -28.86 -24.08
N GLU A 8 25.14 -27.76 -24.28
CA GLU A 8 24.97 -26.76 -23.23
C GLU A 8 23.51 -26.71 -22.82
N HIS A 9 23.35 -26.99 -21.54
CA HIS A 9 22.15 -27.13 -20.75
C HIS A 9 21.64 -25.71 -20.47
N LEU A 10 20.50 -25.33 -21.05
CA LEU A 10 19.74 -24.17 -20.58
C LEU A 10 19.34 -24.45 -19.14
N THR A 11 20.05 -23.84 -18.19
CA THR A 11 19.60 -23.74 -16.82
C THR A 11 18.54 -22.65 -16.78
N GLU A 12 17.27 -23.08 -16.88
CA GLU A 12 16.12 -22.27 -16.47
C GLU A 12 16.35 -21.82 -15.03
N PHE A 13 16.66 -20.53 -14.85
CA PHE A 13 16.65 -19.91 -13.54
C PHE A 13 15.20 -19.80 -13.09
N ASN A 14 14.87 -20.63 -12.10
CA ASN A 14 13.66 -20.62 -11.28
C ASN A 14 13.10 -19.20 -11.07
N SER A 15 11.94 -18.94 -11.68
CA SER A 15 10.95 -18.01 -11.16
C SER A 15 10.30 -18.66 -9.94
N ASP A 16 10.96 -18.58 -8.79
CA ASP A 16 10.37 -18.92 -7.49
C ASP A 16 10.91 -17.94 -6.44
N ASN A 17 10.23 -16.80 -6.29
CA ASN A 17 10.00 -16.18 -4.99
C ASN A 17 8.99 -15.01 -5.09
N ASP A 18 7.78 -15.32 -5.56
CA ASP A 18 6.59 -14.62 -5.09
C ASP A 18 6.16 -15.23 -3.76
N HIS A 19 6.97 -15.01 -2.72
CA HIS A 19 6.51 -15.14 -1.33
C HIS A 19 5.79 -13.84 -0.97
N ILE A 20 4.56 -13.72 -1.46
CA ILE A 20 3.56 -12.83 -0.90
C ILE A 20 3.32 -13.33 0.54
N PRO A 21 3.57 -12.53 1.59
CA PRO A 21 3.07 -12.88 2.91
C PRO A 21 1.55 -12.85 2.85
N SER A 22 0.94 -14.04 2.83
CA SER A 22 -0.44 -14.24 3.23
C SER A 22 -0.56 -13.86 4.71
N ALA A 23 -0.83 -12.59 5.00
CA ALA A 23 -1.25 -12.17 6.33
C ALA A 23 -1.87 -10.77 6.30
N LEU A 24 -3.03 -10.62 5.68
CA LEU A 24 -4.09 -9.77 6.22
C LEU A 24 -5.41 -10.47 5.90
N THR A 25 -5.77 -11.42 6.76
CA THR A 25 -7.19 -11.69 7.00
C THR A 25 -7.87 -10.33 7.19
N PRO A 26 -8.94 -9.99 6.46
CA PRO A 26 -9.86 -9.01 6.98
C PRO A 26 -10.41 -9.65 8.26
N THR A 27 -9.83 -9.27 9.41
CA THR A 27 -10.57 -9.29 10.65
C THR A 27 -11.76 -8.40 10.37
N SER A 28 -12.84 -9.04 9.96
CA SER A 28 -14.18 -8.53 10.03
C SER A 28 -14.32 -8.05 11.46
N ALA A 29 -14.08 -6.75 11.66
CA ALA A 29 -14.53 -6.02 12.80
C ALA A 29 -16.06 -6.05 12.69
N GLN A 30 -16.64 -7.19 13.08
CA GLN A 30 -17.98 -7.19 13.61
C GLN A 30 -17.98 -6.07 14.65
N PRO A 31 -18.89 -5.09 14.55
CA PRO A 31 -19.28 -4.40 15.75
C PRO A 31 -19.86 -5.50 16.63
N LYS A 32 -19.07 -5.98 17.61
CA LYS A 32 -19.62 -6.49 18.85
C LYS A 32 -20.37 -5.30 19.42
N GLY A 33 -21.63 -5.15 18.98
CA GLY A 33 -22.63 -4.60 19.83
C GLY A 33 -22.61 -5.49 21.05
N ASP A 34 -21.91 -5.03 22.10
CA ASP A 34 -22.23 -5.41 23.45
C ASP A 34 -23.65 -4.90 23.66
N ALA A 35 -24.60 -5.69 23.16
CA ALA A 35 -25.97 -5.62 23.57
C ALA A 35 -25.90 -5.66 25.10
N PRO A 36 -26.40 -4.63 25.81
CA PRO A 36 -26.50 -4.73 27.24
C PRO A 36 -27.25 -6.03 27.47
N THR A 37 -26.61 -6.92 28.23
CA THR A 37 -27.24 -8.15 28.68
C THR A 37 -28.50 -7.72 29.39
N GLN A 38 -29.62 -7.76 28.66
CA GLN A 38 -30.95 -7.70 29.24
C GLN A 38 -30.95 -8.89 30.18
N LYS A 39 -30.64 -8.64 31.45
CA LYS A 39 -31.20 -9.40 32.56
C LYS A 39 -32.67 -9.48 32.22
N LYS A 40 -33.08 -10.61 31.65
CA LYS A 40 -34.48 -11.00 31.58
C LYS A 40 -35.00 -10.79 33.00
N PRO A 41 -35.93 -9.85 33.25
CA PRO A 41 -36.75 -10.01 34.43
C PRO A 41 -37.46 -11.34 34.17
N ASN A 42 -37.08 -12.32 34.99
CA ASN A 42 -37.77 -13.55 35.21
C ASN A 42 -39.27 -13.33 34.91
N SER A 43 -39.78 -13.88 33.80
CA SER A 43 -41.21 -14.00 33.58
C SER A 43 -41.72 -14.97 34.64
N GLN A 44 -41.86 -14.48 35.87
CA GLN A 44 -42.78 -15.01 36.83
C GLN A 44 -44.15 -14.85 36.18
N ARG A 45 -44.52 -15.92 35.49
CA ARG A 45 -45.89 -16.35 35.21
C ARG A 45 -46.79 -15.78 36.29
N SER A 46 -47.54 -14.74 35.92
CA SER A 46 -48.52 -14.07 36.76
C SER A 46 -49.50 -15.12 37.25
N THR A 47 -49.25 -15.67 38.43
CA THR A 47 -50.31 -16.30 39.20
C THR A 47 -51.31 -15.19 39.43
N SER A 48 -52.51 -15.35 38.88
CA SER A 48 -53.67 -14.47 39.04
C SER A 48 -53.75 -14.04 40.49
N SER A 49 -53.31 -12.81 40.76
CA SER A 49 -53.58 -12.18 42.04
C SER A 49 -55.07 -11.84 42.04
N PRO A 50 -55.77 -12.06 43.17
CA PRO A 50 -57.16 -11.65 43.31
C PRO A 50 -57.25 -10.14 43.05
N ASP A 51 -58.33 -9.70 42.39
CA ASP A 51 -58.62 -8.31 42.03
C ASP A 51 -58.10 -7.33 43.10
N ARG A 52 -56.92 -6.74 42.87
CA ARG A 52 -56.42 -5.68 43.74
C ARG A 52 -57.37 -4.50 43.55
N PRO A 53 -57.93 -3.95 44.64
CA PRO A 53 -58.82 -2.80 44.53
C PRO A 53 -58.09 -1.66 43.81
N LEU A 54 -58.78 -1.00 42.87
CA LEU A 54 -58.20 0.03 42.00
C LEU A 54 -57.52 1.15 42.80
N ASP A 55 -58.03 1.46 43.98
CA ASP A 55 -57.48 2.45 44.92
C ASP A 55 -56.08 2.08 45.42
N GLU A 56 -55.76 0.79 45.56
CA GLU A 56 -54.43 0.32 45.96
C GLU A 56 -53.42 0.44 44.81
N LEU A 57 -53.87 0.23 43.57
CA LEU A 57 -53.03 0.35 42.38
C LEU A 57 -52.71 1.82 42.04
N ILE A 58 -53.68 2.71 42.25
CA ILE A 58 -53.51 4.16 42.02
C ILE A 58 -52.72 4.81 43.17
N GLY A 59 -52.77 4.21 44.38
CA GLY A 59 -52.03 4.66 45.54
C GLY A 59 -50.55 4.24 45.56
N GLU A 60 -50.14 3.27 44.73
CA GLU A 60 -48.74 2.83 44.67
C GLU A 60 -47.88 3.90 43.98
N PRO A 61 -46.88 4.48 44.68
CA PRO A 61 -45.99 5.46 44.05
C PRO A 61 -45.12 4.77 43.00
N PHE A 62 -45.00 5.40 41.83
CA PHE A 62 -44.11 4.93 40.79
C PHE A 62 -42.67 4.84 41.32
N THR A 63 -41.97 3.78 40.91
CA THR A 63 -40.54 3.67 41.17
C THR A 63 -39.84 4.88 40.53
N PRO A 64 -38.97 5.60 41.28
CA PRO A 64 -38.22 6.72 40.72
C PRO A 64 -37.41 6.24 39.51
N PHE A 65 -37.54 6.94 38.39
CA PHE A 65 -36.78 6.65 37.18
C PHE A 65 -35.34 7.18 37.32
N ASP A 66 -34.37 6.26 37.29
CA ASP A 66 -32.96 6.62 37.21
C ASP A 66 -32.59 6.96 35.76
N HIS A 67 -32.83 8.21 35.38
CA HIS A 67 -32.48 8.73 34.06
C HIS A 67 -30.97 8.75 33.80
N GLN A 68 -30.15 8.89 34.85
CA GLN A 68 -28.72 9.00 34.72
C GLN A 68 -28.13 7.68 34.22
N GLY A 69 -28.36 6.60 34.97
CA GLY A 69 -27.84 5.28 34.61
C GLY A 69 -28.51 4.66 33.39
N THR A 70 -29.79 5.01 33.12
CA THR A 70 -30.55 4.37 32.03
C THR A 70 -30.35 5.06 30.68
N VAL A 71 -30.15 6.38 30.65
CA VAL A 71 -30.14 7.15 29.39
C VAL A 71 -28.86 7.96 29.22
N VAL A 72 -28.47 8.73 30.24
CA VAL A 72 -27.38 9.70 30.10
C VAL A 72 -26.02 8.99 30.01
N ASP A 73 -25.78 8.00 30.87
CA ASP A 73 -24.49 7.32 30.92
C ASP A 73 -24.21 6.49 29.65
N PRO A 74 -25.15 5.67 29.11
CA PRO A 74 -24.93 4.96 27.85
C PRO A 74 -24.67 5.91 26.67
N PHE A 75 -25.39 7.04 26.62
CA PHE A 75 -25.18 8.02 25.55
C PHE A 75 -23.80 8.67 25.66
N THR A 76 -23.38 9.03 26.88
CA THR A 76 -22.06 9.61 27.13
C THR A 76 -20.95 8.61 26.79
N GLN A 77 -21.15 7.34 27.14
CA GLN A 77 -20.22 6.26 26.80
C GLN A 77 -20.10 6.09 25.28
N GLU A 78 -21.22 6.09 24.56
CA GLU A 78 -21.23 5.95 23.11
C GLU A 78 -20.53 7.14 22.43
N MET A 79 -20.79 8.37 22.88
CA MET A 79 -20.11 9.56 22.38
C MET A 79 -18.59 9.50 22.59
N ASN A 80 -18.14 8.98 23.73
CA ASN A 80 -16.71 8.78 23.98
C ASN A 80 -16.11 7.68 23.09
N ARG A 81 -16.88 6.60 22.84
CA ARG A 81 -16.48 5.51 21.95
C ARG A 81 -16.30 6.00 20.52
N ASP A 82 -17.25 6.80 20.03
CA ASP A 82 -17.21 7.37 18.68
C ASP A 82 -16.03 8.34 18.53
N ALA A 83 -15.81 9.22 19.51
CA ALA A 83 -14.65 10.12 19.50
C ALA A 83 -13.31 9.35 19.47
N SER A 84 -13.22 8.24 20.21
CA SER A 84 -12.02 7.39 20.22
C SER A 84 -11.83 6.68 18.86
N PHE A 85 -12.92 6.18 18.28
CA PHE A 85 -12.91 5.53 16.97
C PHE A 85 -12.49 6.50 15.85
N GLU A 86 -13.00 7.72 15.86
CA GLU A 86 -12.61 8.75 14.87
C GLU A 86 -11.11 9.07 14.96
N GLN A 87 -10.56 9.16 16.18
CA GLN A 87 -9.13 9.39 16.39
C GLN A 87 -8.28 8.21 15.93
N GLU A 88 -8.68 6.98 16.25
CA GLU A 88 -7.98 5.76 15.84
C GLU A 88 -8.00 5.62 14.31
N LEU A 89 -9.17 5.82 13.69
CA LEU A 89 -9.31 5.79 12.24
C LEU A 89 -8.46 6.87 11.57
N GLY A 90 -8.46 8.08 12.11
CA GLY A 90 -7.63 9.18 11.62
C GLY A 90 -6.14 8.84 11.68
N THR A 91 -5.70 8.19 12.77
CA THR A 91 -4.31 7.74 12.95
C THR A 91 -3.94 6.67 11.94
N MET A 92 -4.76 5.62 11.79
CA MET A 92 -4.52 4.55 10.82
C MET A 92 -4.45 5.07 9.38
N LEU A 93 -5.35 5.99 9.01
CA LEU A 93 -5.36 6.57 7.66
C LEU A 93 -4.09 7.39 7.41
N LEU A 94 -3.66 8.18 8.39
CA LEU A 94 -2.44 8.97 8.26
C LEU A 94 -1.20 8.08 8.11
N GLU A 95 -1.09 7.01 8.92
CA GLU A 95 0.01 6.04 8.82
C GLU A 95 0.05 5.39 7.43
N LEU A 96 -1.09 4.91 6.92
CA LEU A 96 -1.19 4.30 5.59
C LEU A 96 -0.77 5.27 4.47
N ILE A 97 -1.19 6.54 4.54
CA ILE A 97 -0.82 7.56 3.57
C ILE A 97 0.69 7.82 3.60
N LEU A 98 1.26 7.95 4.80
CA LEU A 98 2.69 8.20 4.97
C LEU A 98 3.54 7.02 4.48
N GLU A 99 3.15 5.79 4.78
CA GLU A 99 3.83 4.59 4.30
C GLU A 99 3.75 4.48 2.78
N THR A 100 2.57 4.68 2.20
CA THR A 100 2.35 4.66 0.75
C THR A 100 3.20 5.73 0.06
N HIS A 101 3.28 6.92 0.64
CA HIS A 101 4.13 8.01 0.13
C HIS A 101 5.62 7.66 0.22
N ALA A 102 6.08 7.14 1.36
CA ALA A 102 7.47 6.72 1.53
C ALA A 102 7.87 5.64 0.51
N TRP A 103 7.00 4.65 0.30
CA TRP A 103 7.25 3.57 -0.64
C TRP A 103 7.23 4.05 -2.10
N SER A 104 6.21 4.82 -2.49
CA SER A 104 6.09 5.35 -3.85
C SER A 104 7.17 6.37 -4.21
N SER A 105 7.75 7.08 -3.23
CA SER A 105 8.87 7.99 -3.46
C SER A 105 10.22 7.26 -3.52
N ALA A 106 10.42 6.22 -2.71
CA ALA A 106 11.68 5.46 -2.70
C ALA A 106 11.83 4.54 -3.91
N ARG A 107 10.73 3.91 -4.36
CA ARG A 107 10.75 2.84 -5.37
C ARG A 107 11.29 3.28 -6.74
N PRO A 108 10.84 4.40 -7.35
CA PRO A 108 11.36 4.83 -8.66
C PRO A 108 12.86 5.11 -8.64
N LYS A 109 13.38 5.66 -7.54
CA LYS A 109 14.81 5.94 -7.37
C LYS A 109 15.60 4.63 -7.31
N HIS A 110 15.13 3.66 -6.54
CA HIS A 110 15.76 2.35 -6.44
C HIS A 110 15.76 1.62 -7.78
N GLU A 111 14.61 1.56 -8.46
CA GLU A 111 14.48 0.90 -9.77
C GLU A 111 15.37 1.56 -10.82
N SER A 112 15.40 2.90 -10.87
CA SER A 112 16.30 3.61 -11.78
C SER A 112 17.77 3.33 -11.49
N GLN A 113 18.17 3.25 -10.22
CA GLN A 113 19.55 2.96 -9.85
C GLN A 113 19.96 1.54 -10.24
N MET A 114 19.06 0.56 -10.04
CA MET A 114 19.28 -0.83 -10.45
C MET A 114 19.45 -0.96 -11.96
N GLU A 115 18.63 -0.27 -12.76
CA GLU A 115 18.76 -0.30 -14.22
C GLU A 115 20.04 0.41 -14.71
N VAL A 116 20.47 1.49 -14.05
CA VAL A 116 21.77 2.12 -14.34
C VAL A 116 22.92 1.17 -14.08
N GLN A 117 22.95 0.52 -12.92
CA GLN A 117 24.01 -0.46 -12.57
C GLN A 117 24.05 -1.63 -13.54
N LYS A 118 22.87 -2.13 -13.94
CA LYS A 118 22.75 -3.19 -14.94
C LYS A 118 23.25 -2.76 -16.32
N LEU A 119 23.00 -1.51 -16.71
CA LEU A 119 23.52 -0.96 -17.95
C LEU A 119 25.04 -0.79 -17.91
N GLU A 120 25.58 -0.26 -16.81
CA GLU A 120 27.02 -0.13 -16.58
C GLU A 120 27.72 -1.49 -16.66
N GLN A 121 27.16 -2.52 -16.01
CA GLN A 121 27.69 -3.88 -16.09
C GLN A 121 27.71 -4.39 -17.54
N ARG A 122 26.63 -4.21 -18.30
CA ARG A 122 26.59 -4.62 -19.71
C ARG A 122 27.61 -3.88 -20.57
N ILE A 123 27.85 -2.60 -20.29
CA ILE A 123 28.89 -1.82 -20.97
C ILE A 123 30.27 -2.41 -20.64
N MET A 124 30.54 -2.74 -19.37
CA MET A 124 31.80 -3.37 -18.97
C MET A 124 32.01 -4.71 -19.66
N ASP A 125 30.97 -5.55 -19.72
CA ASP A 125 31.02 -6.85 -20.40
C ASP A 125 31.35 -6.68 -21.89
N VAL A 126 30.71 -5.72 -22.57
CA VAL A 126 31.01 -5.42 -23.99
C VAL A 126 32.45 -4.93 -24.17
N VAL A 127 32.92 -4.03 -23.30
CA VAL A 127 34.30 -3.52 -23.36
C VAL A 127 35.31 -4.64 -23.17
N GLU A 128 35.05 -5.59 -22.26
CA GLU A 128 35.90 -6.77 -22.06
C GLU A 128 35.93 -7.66 -23.31
N ILE A 129 34.76 -7.94 -23.91
CA ILE A 129 34.65 -8.71 -25.15
C ILE A 129 35.39 -8.02 -26.30
N GLU A 130 35.23 -6.71 -26.49
CA GLU A 130 35.91 -5.96 -27.55
C GLU A 130 37.44 -5.92 -27.33
N LYS A 131 37.87 -5.87 -26.07
CA LYS A 131 39.29 -5.96 -25.71
C LYS A 131 39.86 -7.33 -26.11
N GLU A 132 39.13 -8.43 -25.86
CA GLU A 132 39.53 -9.77 -26.26
C GLU A 132 39.57 -9.96 -27.78
N GLN A 133 38.64 -9.33 -28.52
CA GLN A 133 38.59 -9.37 -29.98
C GLN A 133 39.65 -8.48 -30.66
N GLY A 134 40.38 -7.66 -29.90
CA GLY A 134 41.41 -6.77 -30.44
C GLY A 134 40.88 -5.59 -31.26
N THR A 135 39.57 -5.28 -31.17
CA THR A 135 38.93 -4.15 -31.86
C THR A 135 39.15 -2.82 -31.13
N LEU A 136 39.42 -2.83 -29.82
CA LEU A 136 39.86 -1.67 -29.05
C LEU A 136 41.37 -1.40 -29.20
N GLN A 137 41.88 -1.31 -30.43
CA GLN A 137 43.19 -0.70 -30.65
C GLN A 137 43.05 0.81 -30.73
N LEU A 138 43.45 1.49 -29.65
CA LEU A 138 43.64 2.94 -29.61
C LEU A 138 44.74 3.37 -30.64
N ASN A 139 44.30 3.63 -31.89
CA ASN A 139 44.92 4.37 -33.02
C ASN A 139 46.03 3.73 -33.91
N PRO A 140 46.24 4.18 -35.20
CA PRO A 140 45.58 5.27 -35.99
C PRO A 140 45.13 4.86 -37.45
N PRO A 141 44.89 5.80 -38.39
CA PRO A 141 43.71 6.64 -38.61
C PRO A 141 42.82 6.12 -39.78
N SER A 142 41.65 6.74 -39.98
CA SER A 142 40.88 6.84 -41.26
C SER A 142 39.56 6.08 -41.40
N THR A 143 39.03 5.38 -40.40
CA THR A 143 37.69 4.79 -40.54
C THR A 143 36.67 5.51 -39.66
N PRO A 144 35.50 5.91 -40.20
CA PRO A 144 34.42 6.47 -39.41
C PRO A 144 33.81 5.33 -38.59
N SER A 145 34.47 4.99 -37.49
CA SER A 145 33.90 4.14 -36.46
C SER A 145 32.67 4.85 -35.93
N LEU A 146 31.51 4.22 -36.10
CA LEU A 146 30.25 4.61 -35.48
C LEU A 146 30.40 4.37 -33.98
N SER A 147 31.11 5.27 -33.32
CA SER A 147 31.32 5.27 -31.89
C SER A 147 29.98 5.19 -31.20
N LEU A 148 29.79 4.18 -30.35
CA LEU A 148 28.62 4.04 -29.48
C LEU A 148 28.35 5.35 -28.70
N SER A 149 29.41 6.11 -28.38
CA SER A 149 29.27 7.43 -27.75
C SER A 149 28.47 8.41 -28.61
N SER A 150 28.63 8.41 -29.94
CA SER A 150 27.88 9.30 -30.82
C SER A 150 26.38 8.98 -30.83
N VAL A 151 26.01 7.69 -30.76
CA VAL A 151 24.60 7.28 -30.70
C VAL A 151 24.00 7.60 -29.33
N VAL A 152 24.74 7.37 -28.24
CA VAL A 152 24.32 7.73 -26.88
C VAL A 152 24.15 9.24 -26.73
N GLU A 153 25.10 10.03 -27.25
CA GLU A 153 25.04 11.49 -27.17
C GLU A 153 23.85 12.04 -27.95
N LYS A 154 23.59 11.51 -29.14
CA LYS A 154 22.42 11.90 -29.96
C LYS A 154 21.10 11.52 -29.29
N THR A 155 21.06 10.38 -28.61
CA THR A 155 19.88 9.95 -27.83
C THR A 155 19.68 10.85 -26.61
N ARG A 156 20.77 11.27 -25.95
CA ARG A 156 20.75 12.23 -24.83
C ARG A 156 20.24 13.61 -25.27
N GLU A 157 20.66 14.09 -26.44
CA GLU A 157 20.18 15.33 -27.05
C GLU A 157 18.67 15.27 -27.33
N HIS A 158 18.19 14.20 -27.96
CA HIS A 158 16.76 14.02 -28.23
C HIS A 158 15.92 13.96 -26.93
N LEU A 159 16.40 13.29 -25.89
CA LEU A 159 15.69 13.23 -24.61
C LEU A 159 15.61 14.60 -23.96
N ASN A 160 16.71 15.37 -23.96
CA ASN A 160 16.74 16.73 -23.43
C ASN A 160 15.79 17.66 -24.20
N GLU A 161 15.76 17.54 -25.53
CA GLU A 161 14.84 18.30 -26.35
C GLU A 161 13.38 17.97 -26.02
N PHE A 162 13.05 16.68 -25.90
CA PHE A 162 11.71 16.22 -25.53
C PHE A 162 11.28 16.76 -24.16
N VAL A 163 12.13 16.64 -23.14
CA VAL A 163 11.85 17.18 -21.79
C VAL A 163 11.65 18.69 -21.83
N SER A 164 12.46 19.41 -22.62
CA SER A 164 12.32 20.87 -22.78
C SER A 164 10.99 21.25 -23.45
N ARG A 165 10.57 20.52 -24.48
CA ARG A 165 9.26 20.70 -25.13
C ARG A 165 8.11 20.40 -24.16
N MET A 166 8.23 19.34 -23.36
CA MET A 166 7.23 18.98 -22.36
C MET A 166 7.09 20.05 -21.28
N LYS A 167 8.21 20.57 -20.76
CA LYS A 167 8.23 21.68 -19.79
C LYS A 167 7.57 22.95 -20.35
N LYS A 168 7.87 23.29 -21.62
CA LYS A 168 7.22 24.43 -22.30
C LYS A 168 5.71 24.23 -22.45
N ALA A 169 5.28 23.03 -22.84
CA ALA A 169 3.87 22.71 -22.98
C ALA A 169 3.14 22.81 -21.62
N LEU A 170 3.75 22.28 -20.56
CA LEU A 170 3.20 22.38 -19.20
C LEU A 170 3.07 23.83 -18.74
N ALA A 171 4.10 24.66 -18.94
CA ALA A 171 4.04 26.09 -18.59
C ALA A 171 2.91 26.81 -19.35
N ALA A 172 2.75 26.52 -20.65
CA ALA A 172 1.67 27.09 -21.45
C ALA A 172 0.27 26.65 -20.98
N LEU A 173 0.13 25.43 -20.45
CA LEU A 173 -1.12 24.89 -19.92
C LEU A 173 -1.43 25.41 -18.50
N THR A 174 -0.42 25.68 -17.69
CA THR A 174 -0.59 26.14 -16.30
C THR A 174 -0.56 27.67 -16.14
N GLY A 175 -0.24 28.42 -17.20
CA GLY A 175 -0.25 29.89 -17.20
C GLY A 175 0.85 30.54 -16.35
N LEU A 176 1.92 29.78 -16.08
CA LEU A 176 3.13 30.22 -15.37
C LEU A 176 4.21 30.75 -16.34
#